data_AF-A0A6P1GA61-F1
#
_entry.id   AF-A0A6P1GA61-F1
#
_cell.length_a   1.000
_cell.length_b   1.000
_cell.length_c   1.000
_cell.angle_alpha   90.00
_cell.angle_beta   90.00
_cell.angle_gamma   90.00
#
_symmetry.space_group_name_H-M   'P 1'
#
loop_
_entity.id
_entity.type
_entity.pdbx_description
1 polymer ?
#
loop_
_entity_poly.entity_id
_entity_poly.type
_entity_poly.pdbx_seq_one_letter_code
_entity_poly.pdbx_strand_id
1 'polypeptide(L)'
;MQDHILLRSGALAGVVLSEDDLKEFSPQVEILLGWEKGISKMAKQRKSNPRVKLMQEKLFTFSFEEESRCDEIRSHVKTEHGYFVVPKVIG
;
A
#
# COMPACT_ATOMS: atom_id res chain seq x y z
N MET A 1 19.02 12.39 -10.52
CA MET A 1 18.50 12.87 -9.21
C MET A 1 17.07 12.37 -8.94
N GLN A 2 16.23 12.15 -9.96
CA GLN A 2 14.86 11.61 -9.82
C GLN A 2 14.76 10.09 -9.68
N ASP A 3 15.70 9.30 -10.22
CA ASP A 3 15.71 7.84 -9.97
C ASP A 3 15.84 7.52 -8.48
N HIS A 4 16.50 8.38 -7.71
CA HIS A 4 16.52 8.27 -6.24
C HIS A 4 15.14 8.41 -5.59
N ILE A 5 14.22 9.18 -6.18
CA ILE A 5 12.85 9.32 -5.67
C ILE A 5 12.05 8.06 -5.98
N LEU A 6 12.21 7.50 -7.19
CA LEU A 6 11.53 6.28 -7.59
C LEU A 6 12.04 5.08 -6.77
N LEU A 7 13.35 4.98 -6.56
CA LEU A 7 13.96 3.98 -5.68
C LEU A 7 13.49 4.08 -4.23
N ARG A 8 13.40 5.30 -3.67
CA ARG A 8 12.87 5.51 -2.31
C ARG A 8 11.39 5.14 -2.20
N SER A 9 10.60 5.53 -3.21
CA SER A 9 9.18 5.19 -3.26
C SER A 9 8.98 3.67 -3.38
N GLY A 10 9.78 3.00 -4.20
CA GLY A 10 9.80 1.54 -4.32
C GLY A 10 10.12 0.88 -2.98
N ALA A 11 11.17 1.33 -2.29
CA ALA A 11 11.54 0.82 -0.97
C ALA A 11 10.41 0.98 0.06
N LEU A 12 9.72 2.12 0.08
CA LEU A 12 8.57 2.35 0.97
C LEU A 12 7.38 1.42 0.66
N ALA A 13 7.20 1.07 -0.61
CA ALA A 13 6.16 0.15 -1.06
C ALA A 13 6.56 -1.34 -0.94
N GLY A 14 7.81 -1.64 -0.53
CA GLY A 14 8.33 -3.01 -0.52
C GLY A 14 8.59 -3.58 -1.92
N VAL A 15 8.76 -2.71 -2.92
CA VAL A 15 9.04 -3.08 -4.32
C VAL A 15 10.53 -2.88 -4.59
N VAL A 16 11.18 -3.94 -5.08
CA VAL A 16 12.57 -3.87 -5.55
C VAL A 16 12.57 -3.56 -7.05
N LEU A 17 13.17 -2.42 -7.42
CA LEU A 17 13.26 -1.97 -8.81
C LEU A 17 14.65 -2.29 -9.37
N SER A 18 14.70 -2.96 -10.50
CA SER A 18 15.91 -3.17 -11.30
C SER A 18 16.25 -1.93 -12.14
N GLU A 19 17.43 -1.90 -12.75
CA GLU A 19 17.80 -0.80 -13.65
C GLU A 19 16.89 -0.71 -14.88
N ASP A 20 16.38 -1.83 -15.37
CA ASP A 20 15.47 -1.85 -16.52
C ASP A 20 14.08 -1.34 -16.13
N ASP A 21 13.62 -1.67 -14.91
CA ASP A 21 12.40 -1.09 -14.34
C ASP A 21 12.51 0.44 -14.22
N LEU A 22 13.67 0.96 -13.82
CA LEU A 22 13.89 2.41 -13.75
C LEU A 22 13.82 3.05 -15.14
N LYS A 23 14.43 2.44 -16.16
CA LYS A 23 14.37 2.95 -17.54
C LYS A 23 12.93 2.98 -18.07
N GLU A 24 12.12 1.99 -17.71
CA GLU A 24 10.73 1.90 -18.14
C GLU A 24 9.82 2.87 -17.37
N PHE A 25 9.91 2.89 -16.04
CA PHE A 25 8.94 3.57 -15.19
C PHE A 25 9.27 5.04 -14.91
N SER A 26 10.55 5.44 -14.88
CA SER A 26 10.92 6.84 -14.66
C SER A 26 10.19 7.81 -15.60
N PRO A 27 10.18 7.64 -16.94
CA PRO A 27 9.46 8.56 -17.83
C PRO A 27 7.94 8.52 -17.65
N GLN A 28 7.35 7.35 -17.35
CA GLN A 28 5.90 7.21 -17.16
C GLN A 28 5.43 7.94 -15.90
N VAL A 29 6.17 7.78 -14.80
CA VAL A 29 5.91 8.46 -13.53
C VAL A 29 6.08 9.96 -13.68
N GLU A 30 7.06 10.43 -14.44
CA GLU A 30 7.24 11.86 -14.73
C GLU A 30 6.05 12.47 -15.46
N ILE A 31 5.53 11.77 -16.48
CA ILE A 31 4.33 12.21 -17.19
C ILE A 31 3.18 12.35 -16.18
N LEU A 32 2.92 11.32 -15.37
CA LEU A 32 1.85 11.33 -14.37
C LEU A 32 2.00 12.46 -13.34
N LEU A 33 3.21 12.72 -12.85
CA LEU A 33 3.49 13.84 -11.95
C LEU A 33 3.27 15.20 -12.61
N GLY A 34 3.51 15.31 -13.92
CA GLY A 34 3.17 16.49 -14.72
C GLY A 34 1.66 16.74 -14.77
N TRP A 35 0.89 15.68 -15.02
CA TRP A 35 -0.58 15.73 -15.00
C TRP A 35 -1.13 16.09 -13.61
N GLU A 36 -0.59 15.48 -12.55
CA GLU A 36 -0.99 15.75 -11.15
C GLU A 36 -0.84 17.24 -10.82
N LYS A 37 0.30 17.86 -11.17
CA LYS A 37 0.52 19.30 -10.93
C LYS A 37 -0.53 20.17 -11.60
N GLY A 38 -0.94 19.81 -12.82
CA GLY A 38 -2.01 20.50 -13.56
C GLY A 38 -3.36 20.38 -12.85
N ILE A 39 -3.71 19.17 -12.41
CA ILE A 39 -4.96 18.89 -11.69
C ILE A 39 -4.98 19.58 -10.33
N SER A 40 -3.90 19.49 -9.56
CA SER A 40 -3.75 20.13 -8.25
C SER A 40 -3.85 21.66 -8.32
N LYS A 41 -3.36 22.29 -9.40
CA LYS A 41 -3.55 23.72 -9.64
C LYS A 41 -5.03 24.08 -9.82
N MET A 42 -5.79 23.27 -10.57
CA MET A 42 -7.24 23.46 -10.76
C MET A 42 -8.03 23.15 -9.48
N ALA A 43 -7.60 22.15 -8.70
CA ALA A 43 -8.26 21.74 -7.47
C ALA A 43 -8.11 22.79 -6.36
N LYS A 44 -6.94 23.42 -6.19
CA LYS A 44 -6.72 24.49 -5.18
C LYS A 44 -7.61 25.71 -5.38
N GLN A 45 -8.10 25.95 -6.60
CA GLN A 45 -9.05 27.03 -6.89
C GLN A 45 -10.50 26.69 -6.48
N ARG A 46 -10.80 25.41 -6.25
CA ARG A 46 -12.09 24.93 -5.77
C ARG A 46 -11.95 24.52 -4.31
N LYS A 47 -12.57 25.25 -3.37
CA LYS A 47 -12.74 24.73 -2.01
C LYS A 47 -13.59 23.47 -2.08
N SER A 48 -12.97 22.29 -2.13
CA SER A 48 -13.67 21.02 -2.05
C SER A 48 -13.56 20.49 -0.62
N ASN A 49 -14.69 20.39 0.07
CA ASN A 49 -14.76 19.49 1.21
C ASN A 49 -14.60 18.06 0.68
N PRO A 50 -13.59 17.29 1.13
CA PRO A 50 -13.48 15.90 0.72
C PRO A 50 -14.78 15.20 1.09
N ARG A 51 -15.37 14.45 0.14
CA ARG A 51 -16.53 13.61 0.41
C ARG A 51 -16.07 12.43 1.26
N VAL A 52 -15.89 12.67 2.55
CA VAL A 52 -15.74 11.61 3.53
C VAL A 52 -17.10 10.95 3.64
N LYS A 53 -17.18 9.65 3.32
CA LYS A 53 -18.34 8.86 3.73
C LYS A 53 -18.33 8.88 5.26
N LEU A 54 -19.26 9.62 5.85
CA LEU A 54 -19.59 9.49 7.27
C LEU A 54 -20.15 8.08 7.47
N MET A 55 -19.29 7.11 7.74
CA MET A 55 -19.76 5.84 8.32
C MET A 55 -20.11 6.12 9.78
N GLN A 56 -21.25 5.60 10.23
CA GLN A 56 -21.48 5.43 11.66
C GLN A 56 -20.31 4.62 12.22
N GLU A 57 -19.67 5.14 13.27
CA GLU A 57 -18.62 4.43 13.98
C GLU A 57 -19.18 3.07 14.41
N LYS A 58 -18.57 1.99 13.92
CA LYS A 58 -18.88 0.65 14.41
C LYS A 58 -18.34 0.57 15.84
N LEU A 59 -19.23 0.70 16.82
CA LEU A 59 -18.94 0.38 18.21
C LEU A 59 -18.83 -1.15 18.30
N PHE A 60 -17.60 -1.66 18.36
CA PHE A 60 -17.37 -3.07 18.64
C PHE A 60 -17.74 -3.34 20.10
N THR A 61 -18.88 -3.99 20.33
CA THR A 61 -19.15 -4.67 21.59
C THR A 61 -18.40 -6.00 21.58
N PHE A 62 -17.69 -6.35 22.66
CA PHE A 62 -17.03 -7.64 22.80
C PHE A 62 -18.07 -8.78 22.77
N SER A 63 -18.38 -9.29 21.58
CA SER A 63 -19.01 -10.59 21.39
C SER A 63 -17.90 -11.58 21.04
N PHE A 64 -17.84 -12.69 21.77
CA PHE A 64 -16.98 -13.82 21.41
C PHE A 64 -17.57 -14.46 20.15
N GLU A 65 -17.17 -13.96 18.99
CA GLU A 65 -17.39 -14.67 17.73
C GLU A 65 -16.56 -15.96 17.75
N GLU A 66 -17.19 -17.08 17.38
CA GLU A 66 -16.58 -18.40 17.31
C GLU A 66 -15.27 -18.33 16.49
N GLU A 67 -14.16 -18.83 17.05
CA GLU A 67 -12.84 -18.78 16.40
C GLU A 67 -12.93 -19.35 14.97
N SER A 68 -12.46 -18.57 13.98
CA SER A 68 -12.32 -19.07 12.62
C SER A 68 -11.49 -20.36 12.66
N ARG A 69 -11.97 -21.43 12.02
CA ARG A 69 -11.32 -22.74 12.05
C ARG A 69 -9.87 -22.59 11.57
N CYS A 70 -8.92 -22.83 12.47
CA CYS A 70 -7.48 -22.74 12.20
C CYS A 70 -7.04 -23.53 10.95
N ASP A 71 -7.81 -24.55 10.57
CA ASP A 71 -7.56 -25.40 9.40
C ASP A 71 -7.71 -24.66 8.07
N GLU A 72 -8.58 -23.65 7.98
CA GLU A 72 -8.79 -22.87 6.75
C GLU A 72 -7.55 -22.05 6.40
N ILE A 73 -6.89 -21.46 7.39
CA ILE A 73 -5.71 -20.60 7.22
C ILE A 73 -4.47 -21.43 6.87
N ARG A 74 -4.31 -22.61 7.50
CA ARG A 74 -3.16 -23.51 7.29
C ARG A 74 -3.11 -24.09 5.87
N SER A 75 -4.24 -24.16 5.19
CA SER A 75 -4.30 -24.63 3.79
C SER A 75 -3.63 -23.68 2.79
N HIS A 76 -3.53 -22.38 3.14
CA HIS A 76 -3.04 -21.34 2.24
C HIS A 76 -1.61 -20.88 2.54
N VAL A 77 -1.08 -21.19 3.73
CA VAL A 77 0.20 -20.64 4.19
C VAL A 77 1.02 -21.72 4.88
N LYS A 78 2.34 -21.68 4.66
CA LYS A 78 3.26 -22.55 5.37
C LYS A 78 3.30 -22.18 6.85
N THR A 79 2.83 -23.09 7.69
CA THR A 79 2.84 -22.94 9.15
C THR A 79 3.67 -24.03 9.81
N GLU A 80 4.36 -23.70 10.89
CA GLU A 80 5.07 -24.65 11.76
C GLU A 80 4.70 -24.37 13.22
N HIS A 81 4.26 -25.39 13.96
CA HIS A 81 3.80 -25.24 15.35
C HIS A 81 2.71 -24.17 15.56
N GLY A 82 1.90 -23.87 14.53
CA GLY A 82 0.87 -22.81 14.56
C GLY A 82 1.38 -21.40 14.23
N TYR A 83 2.67 -21.24 13.90
CA TYR A 83 3.26 -19.97 13.48
C TYR A 83 3.44 -19.89 11.97
N PHE A 84 3.29 -18.69 11.41
CA PHE A 84 3.65 -18.43 10.02
C PHE A 84 5.17 -18.52 9.83
N VAL A 85 5.59 -19.29 8.83
CA VAL A 85 7.00 -19.42 8.48
C VAL A 85 7.35 -18.31 7.49
N VAL A 86 8.13 -17.32 7.95
CA VAL A 86 8.64 -16.21 7.13
C VAL A 86 10.16 -16.11 7.23
N PRO A 87 10.85 -15.50 6.24
CA PRO A 87 12.26 -15.19 6.37
C PRO A 87 12.55 -14.41 7.66
N LYS A 88 13.63 -14.77 8.35
CA LYS A 88 14.03 -14.10 9.59
C LYS A 88 14.29 -12.62 9.31
N VAL A 89 13.66 -11.74 10.09
CA VAL A 89 13.91 -10.29 10.01
C VAL A 89 15.33 -10.03 10.53
N ILE A 90 16.21 -9.52 9.65
CA ILE A 90 17.55 -9.08 10.00
C ILE A 90 17.48 -7.54 10.07
N GLY A 91 17.82 -6.98 11.23
CA GLY A 91 17.85 -5.54 11.51
C GLY A 91 19.26 -4.99 11.55
#